data_AF-A0A9D1MSR3-F1
#
_entry.id   AF-A0A9D1MSR3-F1
#
_cell.length_a   1.000
_cell.length_b   1.000
_cell.length_c   1.000
_cell.angle_alpha   90.00
_cell.angle_beta   90.00
_cell.angle_gamma   90.00
#
_symmetry.space_group_name_H-M   'P 1'
#
loop_
_entity.id
_entity.type
_entity.pdbx_description
1 polymer ?
#
loop_
_entity_poly.entity_id
_entity_poly.type
_entity_poly.pdbx_seq_one_letter_code
_entity_poly.pdbx_strand_id
1 'polypeptide(L)'
;MRRTEDVYNIIKAGLANSKILARYSLKKQWSRMSKAERWEAGRALAFMDRLSRYPEIYFSRKDTQDAWVKRATKLAYERNISLNDAFYIAKDPVAIVYKSAGPAVWSDEKSLFYQFCCEIRDWEYARTRKDYVGAIQERKSLNNLLKTAQEIQKRVDIVNTNIMLRPLKKLCLQLQY
;
A
#
# COMPACT_ATOMS: atom_id res chain seq x y z
N MET A 1 13.89 -7.72 19.78
CA MET A 1 13.30 -6.62 18.98
C MET A 1 13.84 -6.78 17.56
N ARG A 2 12.98 -6.87 16.52
CA ARG A 2 13.47 -7.03 15.12
C ARG A 2 14.25 -5.78 14.71
N ARG A 3 15.29 -5.91 13.88
CA ARG A 3 16.06 -4.73 13.41
C ARG A 3 15.20 -3.93 12.44
N THR A 4 15.39 -2.61 12.37
CA THR A 4 14.64 -1.73 11.47
C THR A 4 14.76 -2.15 10.00
N GLU A 5 15.93 -2.65 9.61
CA GLU A 5 16.19 -3.23 8.28
C GLU A 5 15.28 -4.44 7.99
N ASP A 6 15.06 -5.31 8.99
CA ASP A 6 14.17 -6.48 8.86
C ASP A 6 12.73 -6.05 8.60
N VAL A 7 12.28 -4.97 9.27
CA VAL A 7 10.91 -4.46 9.09
C VAL A 7 10.75 -3.84 7.71
N TYR A 8 11.74 -3.06 7.24
CA TYR A 8 11.69 -2.50 5.89
C TYR A 8 11.69 -3.57 4.81
N ASN A 9 12.43 -4.68 4.99
CA ASN A 9 12.37 -5.80 4.05
C ASN A 9 10.96 -6.40 3.97
N ILE A 10 10.26 -6.52 5.10
CA ILE A 10 8.86 -6.98 5.15
C ILE A 10 7.92 -5.99 4.46
N ILE A 11 8.12 -4.69 4.67
CA ILE A 11 7.34 -3.63 4.01
C ILE A 11 7.53 -3.71 2.49
N LYS A 12 8.79 -3.76 2.03
CA LYS A 12 9.12 -3.87 0.60
C LYS A 12 8.49 -5.11 -0.02
N ALA A 13 8.59 -6.26 0.65
CA ALA A 13 7.96 -7.51 0.20
C ALA A 13 6.43 -7.41 0.17
N GLY A 14 5.80 -6.88 1.21
CA GLY A 14 4.34 -6.70 1.28
C GLY A 14 3.82 -5.79 0.16
N LEU A 15 4.49 -4.66 -0.10
CA LEU A 15 4.13 -3.73 -1.18
C LEU A 15 4.35 -4.35 -2.57
N ALA A 16 5.43 -5.11 -2.76
CA ALA A 16 5.68 -5.84 -3.99
C ALA A 16 4.59 -6.91 -4.23
N ASN A 17 4.18 -7.61 -3.18
CA ASN A 17 3.08 -8.57 -3.23
C ASN A 17 1.74 -7.90 -3.53
N SER A 18 1.44 -6.73 -2.94
CA SER A 18 0.25 -5.96 -3.31
C SER A 18 0.24 -5.58 -4.79
N LYS A 19 1.41 -5.24 -5.37
CA LYS A 19 1.54 -5.00 -6.81
C LYS A 19 1.26 -6.27 -7.63
N ILE A 20 1.70 -7.45 -7.17
CA ILE A 20 1.38 -8.73 -7.83
C ILE A 20 -0.14 -8.94 -7.86
N LEU A 21 -0.82 -8.76 -6.72
CA LEU A 21 -2.28 -8.86 -6.62
C LEU A 21 -2.98 -7.86 -7.55
N ALA A 22 -2.56 -6.60 -7.55
CA ALA A 22 -3.08 -5.56 -8.43
C ALA A 22 -2.95 -5.93 -9.92
N ARG A 23 -1.77 -6.41 -10.34
CA ARG A 23 -1.55 -6.89 -11.73
C ARG A 23 -2.47 -8.04 -12.09
N TYR A 24 -2.69 -8.97 -11.16
CA TYR A 24 -3.56 -10.11 -11.39
C TYR A 24 -5.03 -9.69 -11.52
N SER A 25 -5.52 -8.80 -10.65
CA SER A 25 -6.88 -8.24 -10.75
C SER A 25 -7.08 -7.47 -12.05
N LEU A 26 -6.12 -6.60 -12.43
CA LEU A 26 -6.15 -5.87 -13.70
C LEU A 26 -6.19 -6.80 -14.92
N LYS A 27 -5.41 -7.89 -14.92
CA LYS A 27 -5.41 -8.86 -16.03
C LYS A 27 -6.81 -9.44 -16.28
N LYS A 28 -7.61 -9.64 -15.24
CA LYS A 28 -8.99 -10.18 -15.37
C LYS A 28 -9.95 -9.19 -16.00
N GLN A 29 -9.69 -7.89 -15.87
CA GLN A 29 -10.61 -6.82 -16.27
C GLN A 29 -10.11 -6.03 -17.48
N TRP A 30 -8.86 -6.24 -17.90
CA TRP A 30 -8.19 -5.46 -18.95
C TRP A 30 -9.03 -5.27 -20.21
N SER A 31 -9.69 -6.34 -20.69
CA SER A 31 -10.53 -6.29 -21.89
C SER A 31 -11.76 -5.40 -21.73
N ARG A 32 -12.26 -5.21 -20.51
CA ARG A 32 -13.44 -4.40 -20.17
C ARG A 32 -13.10 -2.94 -19.89
N MET A 33 -11.82 -2.61 -19.73
CA MET A 33 -11.36 -1.25 -19.46
C MET A 33 -11.22 -0.45 -20.76
N SER A 34 -11.64 0.81 -20.72
CA SER A 34 -11.37 1.82 -21.73
C SER A 34 -9.86 2.11 -21.86
N LYS A 35 -9.47 2.75 -22.96
CA LYS A 35 -8.06 3.14 -23.18
C LYS A 35 -7.55 4.03 -22.04
N ALA A 36 -8.35 5.00 -21.60
CA ALA A 36 -7.98 5.91 -20.51
C ALA A 36 -7.74 5.16 -19.18
N GLU A 37 -8.65 4.25 -18.81
CA GLU A 37 -8.51 3.44 -17.59
C GLU A 37 -7.26 2.54 -17.64
N ARG A 38 -6.95 1.94 -18.80
CA ARG A 38 -5.73 1.14 -18.97
C ARG A 38 -4.46 1.97 -18.76
N TRP A 39 -4.44 3.20 -19.27
CA TRP A 39 -3.34 4.14 -19.06
C TRP A 39 -3.19 4.52 -17.58
N GLU A 40 -4.29 4.80 -16.89
CA GLU A 40 -4.27 5.09 -15.46
C GLU A 40 -3.79 3.91 -14.62
N ALA A 41 -4.29 2.71 -14.89
CA ALA A 41 -3.86 1.49 -14.24
C ALA A 41 -2.36 1.20 -14.47
N GLY A 42 -1.85 1.44 -15.70
CA GLY A 42 -0.43 1.33 -16.00
C GLY A 42 0.43 2.29 -15.17
N ARG A 43 0.02 3.56 -15.05
CA ARG A 43 0.70 4.55 -14.20
C ARG A 43 0.65 4.16 -12.72
N ALA A 44 -0.49 3.68 -12.26
CA ALA A 44 -0.66 3.22 -10.89
C ALA A 44 0.23 1.99 -10.57
N LEU A 45 0.38 1.04 -11.50
CA LEU A 45 1.30 -0.09 -11.35
C LEU A 45 2.79 0.34 -11.31
N ALA A 46 3.18 1.32 -12.12
CA ALA A 46 4.52 1.89 -12.08
C ALA A 46 4.78 2.63 -10.75
N PHE A 47 3.77 3.35 -10.25
CA PHE A 47 3.82 3.95 -8.92
C PHE A 47 3.98 2.90 -7.82
N MET A 48 3.19 1.82 -7.85
CA MET A 48 3.31 0.72 -6.88
C MET A 48 4.69 0.04 -6.92
N ASP A 49 5.31 -0.08 -8.11
CA ASP A 49 6.69 -0.58 -8.24
C ASP A 49 7.71 0.33 -7.56
N ARG A 50 7.58 1.64 -7.75
CA ARG A 50 8.46 2.61 -7.09
C ARG A 50 8.24 2.60 -5.58
N LEU A 51 6.99 2.55 -5.15
CA LEU A 51 6.59 2.47 -3.74
C LEU A 51 7.19 1.25 -3.05
N SER A 52 7.21 0.08 -3.70
CA SER A 52 7.76 -1.14 -3.10
C SER A 52 9.29 -1.14 -3.02
N ARG A 53 9.98 -0.38 -3.88
CA ARG A 53 11.45 -0.26 -3.84
C ARG A 53 11.90 0.76 -2.79
N TYR A 54 11.16 1.86 -2.68
CA TYR A 54 11.53 3.02 -1.86
C TYR A 54 10.38 3.46 -0.93
N PRO A 55 9.86 2.59 -0.04
CA PRO A 55 8.76 2.91 0.86
C PRO A 55 9.06 4.09 1.79
N GLU A 56 10.33 4.28 2.17
CA GLU A 56 10.80 5.37 3.02
C GLU A 56 10.43 6.76 2.47
N ILE A 57 10.43 6.95 1.14
CA ILE A 57 10.06 8.22 0.50
C ILE A 57 8.59 8.58 0.78
N TYR A 58 7.75 7.58 1.03
CA TYR A 58 6.30 7.72 1.13
C TYR A 58 5.74 7.56 2.55
N PHE A 59 6.53 6.97 3.46
CA PHE A 59 6.08 6.68 4.82
C PHE A 59 7.01 7.19 5.93
N SER A 60 8.22 7.68 5.62
CA SER A 60 9.09 8.22 6.67
C SER A 60 8.42 9.42 7.35
N ARG A 61 8.52 9.49 8.68
CA ARG A 61 7.94 10.62 9.43
C ARG A 61 8.47 11.97 8.96
N LYS A 62 9.79 12.07 8.78
CA LYS A 62 10.47 13.31 8.38
C LYS A 62 10.02 13.81 7.01
N ASP A 63 9.97 12.93 6.02
CA ASP A 63 9.72 13.36 4.63
C ASP A 63 8.22 13.48 4.34
N THR A 64 7.37 12.86 5.18
CA THR A 64 5.93 12.80 4.90
C THR A 64 5.06 13.49 5.94
N GLN A 65 5.19 13.15 7.23
CA GLN A 65 4.36 13.77 8.27
C GLN A 65 4.72 15.23 8.51
N ASP A 66 6.00 15.51 8.73
CA ASP A 66 6.45 16.88 9.04
C ASP A 66 6.20 17.80 7.83
N ALA A 67 6.43 17.29 6.61
CA ALA A 67 6.10 17.98 5.38
C ALA A 67 4.58 18.23 5.23
N TRP A 68 3.74 17.26 5.58
CA TRP A 68 2.29 17.40 5.56
C TRP A 68 1.80 18.44 6.58
N VAL A 69 2.29 18.40 7.82
CA VAL A 69 2.01 19.39 8.87
C VAL A 69 2.41 20.79 8.41
N LYS A 70 3.59 20.93 7.80
CA LYS A 70 4.05 22.21 7.24
C LYS A 70 3.14 22.72 6.13
N ARG A 71 2.69 21.85 5.21
CA ARG A 71 1.75 22.21 4.13
C ARG A 71 0.39 22.63 4.69
N ALA A 72 -0.16 21.88 5.65
CA ALA A 72 -1.45 22.21 6.27
C ALA A 72 -1.38 23.52 7.04
N THR A 73 -0.30 23.76 7.80
CA THR A 73 -0.10 25.02 8.54
C THR A 73 -0.01 26.21 7.59
N LYS A 74 0.75 26.06 6.49
CA LYS A 74 0.85 27.09 5.46
C LYS A 74 -0.51 27.37 4.81
N LEU A 75 -1.27 26.33 4.47
CA LEU A 75 -2.59 26.46 3.87
C LEU A 75 -3.60 27.14 4.81
N ALA A 76 -3.58 26.80 6.09
CA ALA A 76 -4.40 27.43 7.12
C ALA A 76 -4.17 28.94 7.17
N TYR A 77 -2.90 29.35 7.16
CA TYR A 77 -2.50 30.75 7.12
C TYR A 77 -2.91 31.44 5.80
N GLU A 78 -2.57 30.87 4.65
CA GLU A 78 -2.85 31.48 3.34
C GLU A 78 -4.33 31.63 3.04
N ARG A 79 -5.16 30.72 3.54
CA ARG A 79 -6.62 30.71 3.29
C ARG A 79 -7.44 31.25 4.44
N ASN A 80 -6.81 31.67 5.55
CA ASN A 80 -7.47 32.09 6.78
C ASN A 80 -8.55 31.10 7.25
N ILE A 81 -8.19 29.82 7.29
CA ILE A 81 -9.06 28.72 7.76
C ILE A 81 -8.48 28.07 9.00
N SER A 82 -9.28 27.29 9.72
CA SER A 82 -8.78 26.54 10.87
C SER A 82 -7.73 25.50 10.44
N LEU A 83 -6.78 25.21 11.33
CA LEU A 83 -5.76 24.18 11.06
C LEU A 83 -6.40 22.79 10.83
N ASN A 84 -7.50 22.51 11.51
CA ASN A 84 -8.28 21.28 11.31
C ASN A 84 -8.85 21.21 9.88
N ASP A 85 -9.43 22.30 9.38
CA ASP A 85 -9.94 22.37 8.00
C ASP A 85 -8.80 22.23 6.97
N ALA A 86 -7.65 22.85 7.25
CA ALA A 86 -6.48 22.73 6.40
C ALA A 86 -5.94 21.29 6.31
N PHE A 87 -6.04 20.50 7.39
CA PHE A 87 -5.69 19.07 7.38
C PHE A 87 -6.65 18.21 6.56
N TYR A 88 -7.93 18.60 6.42
CA TYR A 88 -8.85 17.93 5.49
C TYR A 88 -8.50 18.20 4.02
N ILE A 89 -7.97 19.39 3.73
CA ILE A 89 -7.62 19.80 2.37
C ILE A 89 -6.22 19.27 1.97
N ALA A 90 -5.24 19.40 2.86
CA ALA A 90 -3.91 18.86 2.67
C ALA A 90 -3.98 17.33 2.83
N LYS A 91 -3.91 16.59 1.71
CA LYS A 91 -3.96 15.13 1.77
C LYS A 91 -2.82 14.56 2.59
N ASP A 92 -3.16 13.67 3.51
CA ASP A 92 -2.17 12.90 4.27
C ASP A 92 -1.37 11.99 3.32
N PRO A 93 -0.15 11.57 3.71
CA PRO A 93 0.73 10.77 2.86
C PRO A 93 0.10 9.44 2.39
N VAL A 94 -0.67 8.78 3.26
CA VAL A 94 -1.34 7.52 2.92
C VAL A 94 -2.47 7.77 1.92
N ALA A 95 -3.22 8.85 2.06
CA ALA A 95 -4.23 9.25 1.07
C ALA A 95 -3.62 9.57 -0.30
N ILE A 96 -2.40 10.13 -0.35
CA ILE A 96 -1.67 10.33 -1.62
C ILE A 96 -1.30 8.98 -2.24
N VAL A 97 -0.67 8.09 -1.46
CA VAL A 97 -0.31 6.73 -1.90
C VAL A 97 -1.53 5.98 -2.42
N TYR A 98 -2.62 6.04 -1.66
CA TYR A 98 -3.88 5.39 -2.00
C TYR A 98 -4.51 5.96 -3.28
N LYS A 99 -4.52 7.30 -3.46
CA LYS A 99 -5.02 7.91 -4.69
C LYS A 99 -4.17 7.51 -5.90
N SER A 100 -2.86 7.48 -5.75
CA SER A 100 -1.92 7.16 -6.84
C SER A 100 -1.93 5.67 -7.23
N ALA A 101 -2.08 4.76 -6.26
CA ALA A 101 -2.18 3.33 -6.51
C ALA A 101 -3.61 2.88 -6.87
N GLY A 102 -4.63 3.64 -6.45
CA GLY A 102 -6.05 3.30 -6.56
C GLY A 102 -6.51 2.77 -7.91
N PRO A 103 -6.10 3.34 -9.06
CA PRO A 103 -6.48 2.83 -10.37
C PRO A 103 -5.99 1.39 -10.67
N ALA A 104 -4.95 0.91 -9.97
CA ALA A 104 -4.45 -0.45 -10.12
C ALA A 104 -5.05 -1.46 -9.13
N VAL A 105 -5.64 -0.99 -8.02
CA VAL A 105 -6.10 -1.86 -6.94
C VAL A 105 -7.63 -1.89 -6.89
N TRP A 106 -8.21 -3.06 -7.19
CA TRP A 106 -9.66 -3.26 -7.26
C TRP A 106 -10.23 -3.94 -6.01
N SER A 107 -11.51 -3.68 -5.73
CA SER A 107 -12.34 -4.30 -4.67
C SER A 107 -11.58 -4.69 -3.39
N ASP A 108 -11.68 -5.94 -2.93
CA ASP A 108 -11.16 -6.41 -1.65
C ASP A 108 -9.63 -6.23 -1.48
N GLU A 109 -8.87 -6.20 -2.58
CA GLU A 109 -7.43 -5.90 -2.52
C GLU A 109 -7.16 -4.44 -2.13
N LYS A 110 -8.09 -3.54 -2.47
CA LYS A 110 -7.98 -2.10 -2.22
C LYS A 110 -8.01 -1.80 -0.73
N SER A 111 -8.92 -2.44 0.01
CA SER A 111 -9.03 -2.29 1.46
C SER A 111 -7.80 -2.86 2.17
N LEU A 112 -7.35 -4.05 1.78
CA LEU A 112 -6.17 -4.68 2.37
C LEU A 112 -4.88 -3.88 2.11
N PHE A 113 -4.71 -3.36 0.89
CA PHE A 113 -3.59 -2.50 0.55
C PHE A 113 -3.61 -1.18 1.33
N TYR A 114 -4.78 -0.55 1.46
CA TYR A 114 -4.94 0.67 2.24
C TYR A 114 -4.63 0.43 3.72
N GLN A 115 -5.15 -0.63 4.30
CA GLN A 115 -4.86 -1.02 5.68
C GLN A 115 -3.36 -1.21 5.88
N PHE A 116 -2.68 -1.91 4.97
CA PHE A 116 -1.24 -2.12 5.06
C PHE A 116 -0.47 -0.79 5.02
N CYS A 117 -0.87 0.16 4.17
CA CYS A 117 -0.26 1.49 4.12
C CYS A 117 -0.46 2.28 5.43
N CYS A 118 -1.64 2.20 6.04
CA CYS A 118 -1.91 2.81 7.35
C CYS A 118 -1.03 2.20 8.45
N GLU A 119 -0.86 0.88 8.46
CA GLU A 119 -0.03 0.18 9.45
C GLU A 119 1.47 0.51 9.31
N ILE A 120 1.96 0.67 8.08
CA ILE A 120 3.33 1.15 7.83
C ILE A 120 3.53 2.54 8.45
N ARG A 121 2.60 3.46 8.17
CA ARG A 121 2.62 4.82 8.73
C ARG A 121 2.61 4.80 10.25
N ASP A 122 1.69 4.04 10.84
CA ASP A 122 1.53 3.99 12.30
C ASP A 122 2.77 3.43 12.98
N TRP A 123 3.42 2.41 12.39
CA TRP A 123 4.69 1.89 12.86
C TRP A 123 5.83 2.91 12.72
N GLU A 124 5.96 3.56 11.56
CA GLU A 124 6.96 4.62 11.31
C GLU A 124 6.84 5.77 12.32
N TYR A 125 5.62 6.17 12.62
CA TYR A 125 5.36 7.29 13.51
C TYR A 125 5.57 6.90 14.97
N ALA A 126 5.25 5.67 15.34
CA ALA A 126 5.48 5.15 16.69
C ALA A 126 6.97 4.98 16.98
N ARG A 127 7.73 4.33 16.09
CA ARG A 127 9.18 4.07 16.31
C ARG A 127 10.04 5.34 16.36
N THR A 128 9.54 6.43 15.80
CA THR A 128 10.24 7.72 15.77
C THR A 128 9.84 8.65 16.91
N ARG A 129 8.84 8.30 17.72
CA ARG A 129 8.56 8.99 18.99
C ARG A 129 9.54 8.52 20.06
N LYS A 130 9.99 9.46 20.90
CA LYS A 130 10.97 9.20 21.97
C LYS A 130 10.32 8.98 23.35
N ASP A 131 9.02 8.73 23.42
CA ASP A 131 8.26 8.55 24.67
C ASP A 131 7.89 7.08 24.94
N TYR A 132 7.60 6.75 26.20
CA TYR A 132 7.18 5.41 26.63
C TYR A 132 5.92 4.91 25.91
N VAL A 133 4.99 5.84 25.62
CA VAL A 133 3.79 5.59 24.83
C VAL A 133 4.14 5.15 23.40
N GLY A 134 5.19 5.74 22.81
CA GLY A 134 5.74 5.35 21.52
C GLY A 134 6.19 3.89 21.47
N ALA A 135 6.88 3.40 22.49
CA ALA A 135 7.38 2.02 22.53
C ALA A 135 6.25 0.97 22.59
N ILE A 136 5.19 1.21 23.37
CA ILE A 136 4.02 0.33 23.42
C ILE A 136 3.29 0.34 22.07
N GLN A 137 3.09 1.53 21.51
CA GLN A 137 2.41 1.71 20.24
C GLN A 137 3.20 1.11 19.07
N GLU A 138 4.53 1.15 19.11
CA GLU A 138 5.42 0.54 18.12
C GLU A 138 5.21 -0.97 18.08
N ARG A 139 5.18 -1.63 19.25
CA ARG A 139 4.97 -3.09 19.31
C ARG A 139 3.60 -3.49 18.75
N LYS A 140 2.55 -2.72 19.08
CA LYS A 140 1.18 -2.96 18.58
C LYS A 140 1.09 -2.77 17.07
N SER A 141 1.61 -1.66 16.55
CA SER A 141 1.60 -1.34 15.12
C SER A 141 2.45 -2.33 14.31
N LEU A 142 3.60 -2.75 14.83
CA LEU A 142 4.42 -3.79 14.20
C LEU A 142 3.67 -5.13 14.09
N ASN A 143 2.98 -5.57 15.14
CA ASN A 143 2.20 -6.81 15.09
C ASN A 143 1.08 -6.76 14.03
N ASN A 144 0.39 -5.63 13.91
CA ASN A 144 -0.63 -5.43 12.88
C ASN A 144 -0.01 -5.49 11.48
N LEU A 145 1.09 -4.75 11.27
CA LEU A 145 1.84 -4.74 10.02
C LEU A 145 2.26 -6.16 9.59
N LEU A 146 2.78 -6.95 10.52
CA LEU A 146 3.18 -8.35 10.26
C LEU A 146 1.99 -9.22 9.87
N LYS A 147 0.86 -9.08 10.58
CA LYS A 147 -0.36 -9.84 10.30
C LYS A 147 -0.90 -9.52 8.90
N THR A 148 -0.94 -8.25 8.53
CA THR A 148 -1.42 -7.83 7.21
C THR A 148 -0.46 -8.21 6.10
N ALA A 149 0.86 -8.12 6.32
CA ALA A 149 1.85 -8.62 5.36
C ALA A 149 1.69 -10.12 5.09
N GLN A 150 1.43 -10.92 6.14
CA GLN A 150 1.15 -12.35 6.01
C GLN A 150 -0.14 -12.62 5.24
N GLU A 151 -1.21 -11.85 5.49
CA GLU A 151 -2.47 -11.96 4.74
C GLU A 151 -2.26 -11.64 3.24
N ILE A 152 -1.50 -10.59 2.93
CA ILE A 152 -1.14 -10.25 1.54
C ILE A 152 -0.37 -11.41 0.89
N GLN A 153 0.62 -11.99 1.59
CA GLN A 153 1.40 -13.13 1.09
C GLN A 153 0.48 -14.33 0.79
N LYS A 154 -0.41 -14.71 1.72
CA LYS A 154 -1.37 -15.80 1.52
C LYS A 154 -2.20 -15.61 0.26
N ARG A 155 -2.67 -14.39 -0.01
CA ARG A 155 -3.42 -14.08 -1.24
C ARG A 155 -2.57 -14.24 -2.49
N VAL A 156 -1.30 -13.83 -2.46
CA VAL A 156 -0.37 -14.04 -3.58
C VAL A 156 -0.14 -15.52 -3.82
N ASP A 157 0.01 -16.33 -2.77
CA ASP A 157 0.21 -17.78 -2.89
C ASP A 157 -0.99 -18.47 -3.55
N ILE A 158 -2.21 -18.04 -3.20
CA ILE A 158 -3.45 -18.50 -3.86
C ILE A 158 -3.45 -18.11 -5.35
N VAL A 159 -3.05 -16.88 -5.68
CA VAL A 159 -2.96 -16.42 -7.08
C VAL A 159 -1.93 -17.24 -7.85
N ASN A 160 -0.74 -17.44 -7.30
CA ASN A 160 0.33 -18.21 -7.94
C ASN A 160 -0.09 -19.66 -8.16
N THR A 161 -0.71 -20.29 -7.17
CA THR A 161 -1.26 -21.65 -7.28
C THR A 161 -2.30 -21.75 -8.40
N ASN A 162 -3.23 -20.79 -8.47
CA ASN A 162 -4.24 -20.76 -9.52
C ASN A 162 -3.65 -20.56 -10.92
N ILE A 163 -2.57 -19.79 -11.04
CA ILE A 163 -1.85 -19.60 -12.31
C ILE A 163 -1.19 -20.93 -12.74
N MET A 164 -0.53 -21.64 -11.81
CA MET A 164 0.13 -22.92 -12.10
C MET A 164 -0.84 -24.06 -12.43
N LEU A 165 -2.01 -24.11 -11.79
CA LEU A 165 -2.99 -25.18 -11.99
C LEU A 165 -3.84 -25.00 -13.25
N ARG A 166 -3.90 -23.80 -13.83
CA ARG A 166 -4.76 -23.49 -15.00
C ARG A 166 -4.39 -24.29 -16.26
N PRO A 167 -3.10 -24.43 -16.63
CA PRO A 167 -2.68 -25.28 -17.74
C PRO A 167 -3.03 -26.75 -17.51
N LEU A 168 -2.85 -27.25 -16.29
CA LEU A 168 -3.15 -28.64 -15.93
C LEU A 168 -4.64 -28.96 -16.06
N LYS A 169 -5.52 -28.09 -15.55
CA LYS A 169 -6.97 -28.24 -15.73
C LYS A 169 -7.38 -28.24 -17.20
N LYS A 170 -6.72 -27.42 -18.03
CA LYS A 170 -6.99 -27.36 -19.47
C LYS A 170 -6.55 -28.64 -20.19
N LEU A 171 -5.39 -29.18 -19.82
CA LEU A 171 -4.89 -30.48 -20.31
C LEU A 171 -5.81 -31.63 -19.90
N CYS A 172 -6.24 -31.71 -18.64
CA CYS A 172 -7.16 -32.76 -18.19
C CYS A 172 -8.51 -32.71 -18.93
N LEU A 173 -9.04 -31.51 -19.21
CA LEU A 173 -10.27 -31.36 -20.00
C LEU A 173 -10.08 -31.73 -21.48
N GLN A 174 -8.89 -31.51 -22.04
CA GLN A 174 -8.55 -31.90 -23.42
C GLN A 174 -8.31 -33.39 -23.59
N LEU A 175 -7.97 -34.11 -22.50
CA LEU A 175 -7.74 -35.56 -22.50
C LEU A 175 -9.01 -36.37 -22.18
N GLN A 176 -10.13 -35.71 -21.89
CA GLN A 176 -11.43 -36.33 -21.62
C GLN A 176 -12.33 -36.43 -22.86
N TYR A 177 -11.84 -35.99 -24.02
CA TYR A 177 -12.46 -36.09 -25.35
C TYR A 177 -11.45 -36.70 -26.33
#